data_AF-A0A8T7FQL0-F1
#
_entry.id   AF-A0A8T7FQL0-F1
#
_cell.length_a   1.000
_cell.length_b   1.000
_cell.length_c   1.000
_cell.angle_alpha   90.00
_cell.angle_beta   90.00
_cell.angle_gamma   90.00
#
_symmetry.space_group_name_H-M   'P 1'
#
loop_
_entity.id
_entity.type
_entity.pdbx_description
1 polymer ?
#
loop_
_entity_poly.entity_id
_entity_poly.type
_entity_poly.pdbx_seq_one_letter_code
_entity_poly.pdbx_strand_id
1 'polypeptide(L)'
;MDKNNRPINVTEGQSGSYLRVYKYPDLAPVIGYTHPVYGQAGVEASLDDYLRGLQGNPTSLVLWNQLIYGTPPPGLDIRLSIDLTLQAEADRLLGSHRGAIILMNAQTGEIIVMASHPTFDPNELDEIGQALVRDENAPLLNRATQGLYPIGTAIQPLVLAEFGEGEPGATKLDQLYERLGFYEAPAINMPVSFDAQGNAGNLNVSPLQVSLAAAVLSNHGVAPAPRIATAVNTREQGWVVLPALGQPREVTQPEAADEAAVSFNPRRDALLELRRSGKQR
;
A
#
# COMPACT_ATOMS: atom_id res chain seq x y z
N MET A 1 -6.08 13.76 1.78
CA MET A 1 -7.25 13.46 2.63
C MET A 1 -7.64 11.99 2.47
N ASP A 2 -8.35 11.44 3.43
CA ASP A 2 -8.85 10.05 3.41
C ASP A 2 -10.08 9.91 2.48
N LYS A 3 -10.58 8.69 2.31
CA LYS A 3 -11.73 8.41 1.43
C LYS A 3 -13.02 9.12 1.86
N ASN A 4 -13.12 9.51 3.13
CA ASN A 4 -14.25 10.19 3.75
C ASN A 4 -14.03 11.72 3.88
N ASN A 5 -13.06 12.27 3.15
CA ASN A 5 -12.68 13.70 3.16
C ASN A 5 -12.12 14.21 4.49
N ARG A 6 -11.63 13.33 5.37
CA ARG A 6 -10.89 13.75 6.56
C ARG A 6 -9.47 14.14 6.16
N PRO A 7 -8.97 15.30 6.62
CA PRO A 7 -7.58 15.70 6.35
C PRO A 7 -6.61 14.71 7.01
N ILE A 8 -5.63 14.25 6.23
CA ILE A 8 -4.51 13.41 6.73
C ILE A 8 -3.32 14.34 6.98
N ASN A 9 -2.92 15.08 5.96
CA ASN A 9 -1.93 16.14 6.02
C ASN A 9 -2.54 17.43 5.48
N VAL A 10 -2.14 18.56 6.04
CA VAL A 10 -2.58 19.90 5.62
C VAL A 10 -1.39 20.84 5.60
N THR A 11 -1.47 21.87 4.75
CA THR A 11 -0.49 22.96 4.77
C THR A 11 -1.14 24.15 5.47
N GLU A 12 -0.54 24.60 6.58
CA GLU A 12 -1.00 25.74 7.37
C GLU A 12 0.03 26.89 7.26
N GLY A 13 -0.41 28.14 7.47
CA GLY A 13 0.48 29.30 7.49
C GLY A 13 0.12 30.39 6.46
N GLN A 14 1.08 31.27 6.21
CA GLN A 14 0.94 32.43 5.31
C GLN A 14 1.94 32.33 4.15
N SER A 15 1.71 33.12 3.09
CA SER A 15 2.62 33.16 1.94
C SER A 15 4.06 33.48 2.39
N GLY A 16 5.00 32.59 2.08
CA GLY A 16 6.40 32.68 2.52
C GLY A 16 6.74 31.91 3.81
N SER A 17 5.75 31.38 4.54
CA SER A 17 5.93 30.55 5.73
C SER A 17 4.83 29.50 5.81
N TYR A 18 4.95 28.46 4.98
CA TYR A 18 4.07 27.29 5.00
C TYR A 18 4.66 26.18 5.85
N LEU A 19 3.85 25.62 6.73
CA LEU A 19 4.16 24.44 7.53
C LEU A 19 3.28 23.28 7.08
N ARG A 20 3.90 22.14 6.79
CA ARG A 20 3.18 20.89 6.54
C ARG A 20 2.86 20.24 7.88
N VAL A 21 1.57 20.08 8.18
CA VAL A 21 1.07 19.53 9.44
C VAL A 21 0.45 18.15 9.18
N TYR A 22 0.89 17.16 9.95
CA TYR A 22 0.46 15.78 9.86
C TYR A 22 -0.59 15.52 10.95
N LYS A 23 -1.86 15.39 10.56
CA LYS A 23 -2.99 15.19 11.50
C LYS A 23 -3.14 13.73 11.94
N TYR A 24 -2.58 12.80 11.18
CA TYR A 24 -2.50 11.38 11.54
C TYR A 24 -1.04 10.91 11.38
N PRO A 25 -0.18 11.15 12.38
CA PRO A 25 1.25 10.87 12.29
C PRO A 25 1.58 9.39 12.12
N ASP A 26 0.78 8.48 12.68
CA ASP A 26 1.05 7.04 12.63
C ASP A 26 1.15 6.46 11.20
N LEU A 27 0.57 7.15 10.21
CA LEU A 27 0.64 6.77 8.79
C LEU A 27 1.90 7.30 8.07
N ALA A 28 2.81 7.95 8.81
CA ALA A 28 4.03 8.56 8.27
C ALA A 28 4.92 7.63 7.44
N PRO A 29 5.15 6.35 7.80
CA PRO A 29 5.95 5.46 6.97
C PRO A 29 5.34 5.25 5.58
N VAL A 30 4.01 5.36 5.45
CA VAL A 30 3.28 5.14 4.19
C VAL A 30 3.09 6.43 3.40
N ILE A 31 2.49 7.43 4.03
CA ILE A 31 2.24 8.73 3.39
C ILE A 31 3.55 9.46 3.14
N GLY A 32 4.53 9.23 4.00
CA GLY A 32 5.79 9.94 4.00
C GLY A 32 5.65 11.35 4.57
N TYR A 33 6.69 12.12 4.33
CA TYR A 33 6.82 13.48 4.82
C TYR A 33 7.46 14.37 3.76
N THR A 34 7.43 15.68 4.01
CA THR A 34 8.16 16.70 3.25
C THR A 34 8.89 17.58 4.24
N HIS A 35 10.21 17.51 4.25
CA HIS A 35 11.06 18.25 5.17
C HIS A 35 12.27 18.86 4.44
N PRO A 36 12.64 20.13 4.70
CA PRO A 36 13.78 20.77 4.03
C PRO A 36 15.11 20.06 4.25
N VAL A 37 15.32 19.48 5.45
CA VAL A 37 16.57 18.82 5.84
C VAL A 37 16.58 17.32 5.52
N TYR A 38 15.45 16.62 5.74
CA TYR A 38 15.37 15.17 5.62
C TYR A 38 14.79 14.71 4.27
N GLY A 39 14.36 15.64 3.41
CA GLY A 39 13.83 15.36 2.09
C GLY A 39 12.36 14.96 2.11
N GLN A 40 11.96 14.18 1.12
CA GLN A 40 10.59 13.71 0.93
C GLN A 40 10.52 12.18 0.87
N ALA A 41 9.40 11.61 1.31
CA ALA A 41 9.18 10.16 1.27
C ALA A 41 7.74 9.79 0.89
N GLY A 42 7.51 8.50 0.65
CA GLY A 42 6.17 7.91 0.52
C GLY A 42 5.29 8.51 -0.57
N VAL A 43 4.00 8.60 -0.28
CA VAL A 43 3.00 9.21 -1.15
C VAL A 43 3.29 10.69 -1.41
N GLU A 44 3.73 11.45 -0.39
CA GLU A 44 4.11 12.86 -0.50
C GLU A 44 5.15 13.09 -1.60
N ALA A 45 6.24 12.31 -1.60
CA ALA A 45 7.25 12.39 -2.65
C ALA A 45 6.71 12.00 -4.03
N SER A 46 5.93 10.93 -4.12
CA SER A 46 5.43 10.41 -5.40
C SER A 46 4.38 11.30 -6.07
N LEU A 47 3.71 12.16 -5.30
CA LEU A 47 2.65 13.07 -5.76
C LEU A 47 3.02 14.54 -5.54
N ASP A 48 4.30 14.84 -5.31
CA ASP A 48 4.81 16.21 -5.06
C ASP A 48 4.39 17.18 -6.16
N ASP A 49 4.42 16.75 -7.42
CA ASP A 49 4.04 17.59 -8.57
C ASP A 49 2.57 18.06 -8.49
N TYR A 50 1.66 17.19 -8.02
CA TYR A 50 0.27 17.58 -7.78
C TYR A 50 0.14 18.46 -6.53
N LEU A 51 0.83 18.10 -5.44
CA LEU A 51 0.80 18.82 -4.17
C LEU A 51 1.42 20.23 -4.27
N ARG A 52 2.32 20.46 -5.23
CA ARG A 52 2.92 21.76 -5.55
C ARG A 52 2.22 22.49 -6.70
N GLY A 53 1.20 21.88 -7.29
CA GLY A 53 0.42 22.49 -8.38
C GLY A 53 1.15 22.53 -9.73
N LEU A 54 2.26 21.81 -9.87
CA LEU A 54 2.99 21.65 -11.13
C LEU A 54 2.25 20.73 -12.11
N GLN A 55 1.49 19.77 -11.58
CA GLN A 55 0.63 18.87 -12.34
C GLN A 55 -0.84 19.05 -11.97
N GLY A 56 -1.75 18.74 -12.91
CA GLY A 56 -3.20 18.88 -12.74
C GLY A 56 -3.73 20.30 -12.93
N ASN A 57 -2.84 21.29 -13.10
CA ASN A 57 -3.17 22.64 -13.56
C ASN A 57 -2.85 22.80 -15.05
N PRO A 58 -3.53 23.70 -15.79
CA PRO A 58 -3.16 24.02 -17.16
C PRO A 58 -1.71 24.52 -17.25
N THR A 59 -0.95 24.02 -18.22
CA THR A 59 0.46 24.41 -18.43
C THR A 59 0.64 25.92 -18.57
N SER A 60 -0.33 26.60 -19.21
CA SER A 60 -0.35 28.05 -19.31
C SER A 60 -0.39 28.73 -17.93
N LEU A 61 -1.27 28.27 -17.03
CA LEU A 61 -1.39 28.82 -15.68
C LEU A 61 -0.09 28.67 -14.89
N VAL A 62 0.54 27.49 -14.96
CA VAL A 62 1.82 27.22 -14.31
C VAL A 62 2.90 28.18 -14.80
N LEU A 63 3.03 28.33 -16.13
CA LEU A 63 4.01 29.23 -16.74
C LEU A 63 3.74 30.70 -16.39
N TRP A 64 2.49 31.15 -16.44
CA TRP A 64 2.09 32.51 -16.09
C TRP A 64 2.41 32.85 -14.63
N ASN A 65 2.11 31.96 -13.68
CA ASN A 65 2.44 32.20 -12.28
C ASN A 65 3.94 32.23 -12.03
N GLN A 66 4.70 31.34 -12.69
CA GLN A 66 6.15 31.34 -12.58
C GLN A 66 6.77 32.64 -13.12
N LEU A 67 6.23 33.20 -14.22
CA LEU A 67 6.70 34.46 -14.79
C LEU A 67 6.36 35.68 -13.93
N ILE A 68 5.16 35.73 -13.34
CA ILE A 68 4.66 36.92 -12.63
C ILE A 68 5.07 36.90 -11.15
N TYR A 69 4.96 35.75 -10.49
CA TYR A 69 5.14 35.60 -9.05
C TYR A 69 6.41 34.82 -8.66
N GLY A 70 7.08 34.18 -9.62
CA GLY A 70 8.27 33.36 -9.35
C GLY A 70 7.96 32.02 -8.66
N THR A 71 6.68 31.67 -8.50
CA THR A 71 6.22 30.48 -7.79
C THR A 71 5.13 29.75 -8.56
N PRO A 72 4.98 28.41 -8.39
CA PRO A 72 3.87 27.68 -9.00
C PRO A 72 2.51 28.11 -8.42
N PRO A 73 1.39 27.77 -9.10
CA PRO A 73 0.06 27.92 -8.51
C PRO A 73 -0.08 27.12 -7.21
N PRO A 74 -1.06 27.45 -6.36
CA PRO A 74 -1.36 26.66 -5.18
C PRO A 74 -1.57 25.18 -5.51
N GLY A 75 -1.08 24.33 -4.60
CA GLY A 75 -1.18 22.88 -4.67
C GLY A 75 -2.61 22.36 -4.80
N LEU A 76 -2.71 21.12 -5.25
CA LEU A 76 -3.99 20.43 -5.39
C LEU A 76 -4.21 19.46 -4.23
N ASP A 77 -5.47 19.28 -3.85
CA ASP A 77 -5.85 18.29 -2.85
C ASP A 77 -5.92 16.90 -3.47
N ILE A 78 -5.37 15.91 -2.76
CA ILE A 78 -5.39 14.50 -3.18
C ILE A 78 -6.26 13.70 -2.21
N ARG A 79 -7.16 12.89 -2.75
CA ARG A 79 -7.93 11.90 -2.01
C ARG A 79 -7.27 10.53 -2.13
N LEU A 80 -7.12 9.87 -1.00
CA LEU A 80 -6.63 8.50 -0.89
C LEU A 80 -7.79 7.53 -0.66
N SER A 81 -7.59 6.26 -0.96
CA SER A 81 -8.53 5.17 -0.65
C SER A 81 -8.55 4.78 0.83
N ILE A 82 -7.59 5.29 1.62
CA ILE A 82 -7.46 4.98 3.05
C ILE A 82 -8.71 5.39 3.83
N ASP A 83 -9.14 4.53 4.75
CA ASP A 83 -10.13 4.85 5.77
C ASP A 83 -9.44 5.02 7.13
N LEU A 84 -9.35 6.25 7.63
CA LEU A 84 -8.66 6.50 8.91
C LEU A 84 -9.27 5.76 10.11
N THR A 85 -10.54 5.37 10.05
CA THR A 85 -11.17 4.63 11.16
C THR A 85 -10.66 3.19 11.20
N LEU A 86 -10.58 2.55 10.03
CA LEU A 86 -10.03 1.19 9.90
C LEU A 86 -8.50 1.20 10.05
N GLN A 87 -7.84 2.27 9.61
CA GLN A 87 -6.41 2.48 9.78
C GLN A 87 -6.04 2.52 11.26
N ALA A 88 -6.74 3.33 12.08
CA ALA A 88 -6.53 3.39 13.52
C ALA A 88 -6.72 2.05 14.22
N GLU A 89 -7.70 1.25 13.77
CA GLU A 89 -7.88 -0.10 14.31
C GLU A 89 -6.72 -1.03 13.94
N ALA A 90 -6.21 -0.95 12.70
CA ALA A 90 -5.05 -1.74 12.29
C ALA A 90 -3.77 -1.33 13.03
N ASP A 91 -3.55 -0.03 13.24
CA ASP A 91 -2.44 0.48 14.04
C ASP A 91 -2.55 -0.01 15.49
N ARG A 92 -3.76 -0.01 16.08
CA ARG A 92 -4.02 -0.57 17.41
C ARG A 92 -3.75 -2.07 17.49
N LEU A 93 -4.08 -2.83 16.44
CA LEU A 93 -3.83 -4.26 16.37
C LEU A 93 -2.34 -4.59 16.26
N LEU A 94 -1.56 -3.78 15.54
CA LEU A 94 -0.09 -3.90 15.51
C LEU A 94 0.52 -3.55 16.87
N GLY A 95 0.08 -2.45 17.49
CA GLY A 95 0.56 -2.03 18.80
C GLY A 95 2.08 -1.85 18.81
N SER A 96 2.81 -2.66 19.58
CA SER A 96 4.28 -2.63 19.64
C SER A 96 4.98 -3.60 18.70
N HIS A 97 4.21 -4.36 17.90
CA HIS A 97 4.78 -5.35 16.98
C HIS A 97 5.38 -4.66 15.76
N ARG A 98 6.53 -5.17 15.33
CA ARG A 98 7.20 -4.74 14.11
C ARG A 98 6.59 -5.49 12.92
N GLY A 99 6.02 -4.78 11.97
CA GLY A 99 5.33 -5.41 10.85
C GLY A 99 4.45 -4.45 10.07
N ALA A 100 3.56 -5.01 9.25
CA ALA A 100 2.62 -4.26 8.46
C ALA A 100 1.27 -4.97 8.38
N ILE A 101 0.20 -4.21 8.22
CA ILE A 101 -1.15 -4.71 7.92
C ILE A 101 -1.64 -4.00 6.67
N ILE A 102 -2.16 -4.76 5.71
CA ILE A 102 -2.78 -4.24 4.50
C ILE A 102 -4.20 -4.76 4.42
N LEU A 103 -5.14 -3.87 4.17
CA LEU A 103 -6.51 -4.21 3.76
C LEU A 103 -6.75 -3.63 2.37
N MET A 104 -7.15 -4.48 1.44
CA MET A 104 -7.35 -4.12 0.04
C MET A 104 -8.74 -4.56 -0.44
N ASN A 105 -9.34 -3.76 -1.31
CA ASN A 105 -10.45 -4.22 -2.13
C ASN A 105 -9.92 -5.07 -3.29
N ALA A 106 -10.21 -6.38 -3.26
CA ALA A 106 -9.69 -7.33 -4.24
C ALA A 106 -10.14 -7.06 -5.69
N GLN A 107 -11.31 -6.42 -5.89
CA GLN A 107 -11.83 -6.12 -7.22
C GLN A 107 -11.20 -4.85 -7.82
N THR A 108 -11.03 -3.81 -7.00
CA THR A 108 -10.59 -2.49 -7.48
C THR A 108 -9.09 -2.25 -7.27
N GLY A 109 -8.43 -3.05 -6.43
CA GLY A 109 -7.04 -2.84 -5.99
C GLY A 109 -6.86 -1.66 -5.02
N GLU A 110 -7.95 -1.05 -4.55
CA GLU A 110 -7.89 0.04 -3.59
C GLU A 110 -7.37 -0.42 -2.25
N ILE A 111 -6.33 0.26 -1.77
CA ILE A 111 -5.76 0.01 -0.45
C ILE A 111 -6.54 0.84 0.58
N ILE A 112 -7.34 0.16 1.40
CA ILE A 112 -8.22 0.76 2.41
C ILE A 112 -7.44 1.01 3.71
N VAL A 113 -6.48 0.15 4.02
CA VAL A 113 -5.57 0.27 5.16
C VAL A 113 -4.17 -0.11 4.72
N MET A 114 -3.18 0.67 5.14
CA MET A 114 -1.78 0.31 5.03
C MET A 114 -1.08 0.79 6.31
N ALA A 115 -0.95 -0.10 7.29
CA ALA A 115 -0.24 0.17 8.53
C ALA A 115 1.19 -0.37 8.46
N SER A 116 2.15 0.36 9.04
CA SER A 116 3.56 -0.04 9.10
C SER A 116 4.15 0.40 10.44
N HIS A 117 4.61 -0.55 11.24
CA HIS A 117 5.12 -0.32 12.59
C HIS A 117 6.57 -0.79 12.77
N PRO A 118 7.39 -0.09 13.58
CA PRO A 118 7.05 1.13 14.32
C PRO A 118 6.91 2.36 13.40
N THR A 119 6.24 3.38 13.92
CA THR A 119 5.98 4.65 13.26
C THR A 119 6.72 5.80 13.96
N PHE A 120 6.55 7.04 13.49
CA PHE A 120 7.14 8.26 14.03
C PHE A 120 6.23 9.46 13.72
N ASP A 121 6.38 10.56 14.46
CA ASP A 121 5.67 11.80 14.16
C ASP A 121 6.49 12.70 13.23
N PRO A 122 6.05 12.97 11.97
CA PRO A 122 6.77 13.86 11.08
C PRO A 122 6.78 15.32 11.54
N ASN A 123 5.83 15.72 12.39
CA ASN A 123 5.80 17.07 12.96
C ASN A 123 6.99 17.32 13.91
N GLU A 124 7.65 16.27 14.41
CA GLU A 124 8.78 16.35 15.36
C GLU A 124 10.14 16.09 14.67
N LEU A 125 10.20 16.05 13.33
CA LEU A 125 11.41 15.65 12.59
C LEU A 125 12.63 16.52 12.91
N ASP A 126 12.43 17.80 13.22
CA ASP A 126 13.51 18.70 13.63
C ASP A 126 14.19 18.21 14.91
N GLU A 127 13.42 17.68 15.89
CA GLU A 127 13.95 17.15 17.13
C GLU A 127 14.44 15.70 17.01
N ILE A 128 13.65 14.82 16.39
CA ILE A 128 13.88 13.36 16.43
C ILE A 128 14.58 12.81 15.19
N GLY A 129 14.72 13.58 14.11
CA GLY A 129 15.15 13.05 12.81
C GLY A 129 16.52 12.37 12.82
N GLN A 130 17.50 12.91 13.56
CA GLN A 130 18.81 12.26 13.70
C GLN A 130 18.74 10.92 14.45
N ALA A 131 17.84 10.80 15.43
CA ALA A 131 17.62 9.57 16.17
C ALA A 131 16.91 8.54 15.28
N LEU A 132 15.89 8.95 14.52
CA LEU A 132 15.15 8.07 13.60
C LEU A 132 16.05 7.42 12.54
N VAL A 133 17.00 8.17 11.97
CA VAL A 133 17.96 7.64 10.98
C VAL A 133 18.88 6.57 11.57
N ARG A 134 19.14 6.62 12.88
CA ARG A 134 20.03 5.68 13.59
C ARG A 134 19.27 4.59 14.34
N ASP A 135 17.94 4.63 14.34
CA ASP A 135 17.11 3.68 15.07
C ASP A 135 17.19 2.29 14.41
N GLU A 136 17.63 1.31 15.18
CA GLU A 136 17.75 -0.10 14.74
C GLU A 136 16.40 -0.69 14.32
N ASN A 137 15.29 -0.14 14.83
CA ASN A 137 13.95 -0.54 14.43
C ASN A 137 13.47 0.13 13.15
N ALA A 138 14.28 0.96 12.47
CA ALA A 138 13.98 1.55 11.17
C ALA A 138 12.51 2.04 11.00
N PRO A 139 12.06 3.02 11.81
CA PRO A 139 10.69 3.55 11.74
C PRO A 139 10.40 4.30 10.43
N LEU A 140 11.45 4.80 9.75
CA LEU A 140 11.31 5.44 8.43
C LEU A 140 10.97 4.45 7.30
N LEU A 141 11.11 3.14 7.54
CA LEU A 141 10.86 2.11 6.53
C LEU A 141 9.36 1.81 6.42
N ASN A 142 8.81 1.93 5.20
CA ASN A 142 7.49 1.40 4.91
C ASN A 142 7.56 -0.13 4.80
N ARG A 143 7.24 -0.85 5.88
CA ARG A 143 7.28 -2.33 5.87
C ARG A 143 6.23 -2.95 4.96
N ALA A 144 5.15 -2.22 4.65
CA ALA A 144 4.09 -2.72 3.79
C ALA A 144 4.56 -2.91 2.34
N THR A 145 5.47 -2.04 1.85
CA THR A 145 5.94 -2.06 0.46
C THR A 145 7.44 -2.25 0.30
N GLN A 146 8.25 -1.83 1.26
CA GLN A 146 9.72 -1.89 1.20
C GLN A 146 10.30 -2.98 2.09
N GLY A 147 9.51 -3.53 3.02
CA GLY A 147 9.90 -4.70 3.81
C GLY A 147 9.83 -5.97 2.96
N LEU A 148 10.93 -6.71 2.87
CA LEU A 148 11.00 -8.00 2.19
C LEU A 148 11.11 -9.12 3.22
N TYR A 149 10.20 -10.08 3.15
CA TYR A 149 10.10 -11.19 4.11
C TYR A 149 10.09 -12.52 3.37
N PRO A 150 10.69 -13.58 3.92
CA PRO A 150 10.58 -14.92 3.35
C PRO A 150 9.11 -15.28 3.17
N ILE A 151 8.75 -15.72 1.97
CA ILE A 151 7.35 -15.96 1.59
C ILE A 151 6.64 -16.99 2.47
N GLY A 152 7.39 -17.97 3.01
CA GLY A 152 6.89 -18.99 3.93
C GLY A 152 5.64 -19.69 3.41
N THR A 153 4.67 -19.91 4.30
CA THR A 153 3.39 -20.58 3.97
C THR A 153 2.28 -19.60 3.56
N ALA A 154 2.57 -18.30 3.45
CA ALA A 154 1.55 -17.26 3.22
C ALA A 154 0.77 -17.45 1.91
N ILE A 155 1.39 -18.08 0.91
CA ILE A 155 0.79 -18.35 -0.41
C ILE A 155 0.32 -19.79 -0.58
N GLN A 156 0.49 -20.66 0.41
CA GLN A 156 0.14 -22.07 0.30
C GLN A 156 -1.31 -22.30 -0.15
N PRO A 157 -2.31 -21.51 0.28
CA PRO A 157 -3.68 -21.66 -0.22
C PRO A 157 -3.77 -21.50 -1.74
N LEU A 158 -2.99 -20.59 -2.33
CA LEU A 158 -2.98 -20.37 -3.77
C LEU A 158 -2.17 -21.45 -4.51
N VAL A 159 -1.09 -21.94 -3.92
CA VAL A 159 -0.34 -23.08 -4.48
C VAL A 159 -1.23 -24.33 -4.55
N LEU A 160 -1.99 -24.59 -3.49
CA LEU A 160 -2.98 -25.68 -3.44
C LEU A 160 -4.12 -25.46 -4.44
N ALA A 161 -4.55 -24.22 -4.66
CA ALA A 161 -5.55 -23.87 -5.67
C ALA A 161 -5.11 -24.28 -7.09
N GLU A 162 -3.87 -23.95 -7.43
CA GLU A 162 -3.35 -24.15 -8.79
C GLU A 162 -2.94 -25.59 -9.05
N PHE A 163 -2.35 -26.27 -8.05
CA PHE A 163 -1.68 -27.56 -8.24
C PHE A 163 -2.32 -28.73 -7.47
N GLY A 164 -3.32 -28.47 -6.62
CA GLY A 164 -3.92 -29.47 -5.74
C GLY A 164 -2.99 -29.90 -4.61
N GLU A 165 -3.18 -31.12 -4.08
CA GLU A 165 -2.38 -31.67 -2.97
C GLU A 165 -0.95 -32.10 -3.38
N GLY A 166 -0.60 -32.00 -4.67
CA GLY A 166 0.73 -32.35 -5.15
C GLY A 166 1.73 -31.22 -4.89
N GLU A 167 2.96 -31.57 -4.48
CA GLU A 167 4.05 -30.58 -4.44
C GLU A 167 4.46 -30.22 -5.88
N PRO A 168 4.24 -28.97 -6.33
CA PRO A 168 4.67 -28.57 -7.65
C PRO A 168 6.20 -28.58 -7.73
N GLY A 169 6.74 -29.08 -8.83
CA GLY A 169 8.17 -28.93 -9.11
C GLY A 169 8.56 -27.45 -9.18
N ALA A 170 9.81 -27.14 -8.86
CA ALA A 170 10.32 -25.75 -8.77
C ALA A 170 9.97 -24.89 -9.99
N THR A 171 10.04 -25.44 -11.21
CA THR A 171 9.70 -24.71 -12.44
C THR A 171 8.24 -24.25 -12.48
N LYS A 172 7.30 -25.10 -12.04
CA LYS A 172 5.87 -24.73 -12.01
C LYS A 172 5.60 -23.66 -10.96
N LEU A 173 6.29 -23.75 -9.81
CA LEU A 173 6.17 -22.78 -8.74
C LEU A 173 6.74 -21.41 -9.15
N ASP A 174 7.89 -21.40 -9.82
CA ASP A 174 8.48 -20.17 -10.39
C ASP A 174 7.54 -19.51 -11.40
N GLN A 175 6.91 -20.29 -12.28
CA GLN A 175 5.91 -19.76 -13.23
C GLN A 175 4.71 -19.13 -12.52
N LEU A 176 4.23 -19.75 -11.43
CA LEU A 176 3.17 -19.15 -10.62
C LEU A 176 3.62 -17.84 -9.99
N TYR A 177 4.83 -17.77 -9.45
CA TYR A 177 5.37 -16.56 -8.81
C TYR A 177 5.60 -15.42 -9.82
N GLU A 178 5.98 -15.76 -11.05
CA GLU A 178 6.07 -14.81 -12.16
C GLU A 178 4.69 -14.25 -12.51
N ARG A 179 3.66 -15.09 -12.68
CA ARG A 179 2.27 -14.64 -12.92
C ARG A 179 1.74 -13.76 -11.78
N LEU A 180 2.13 -14.06 -10.54
CA LEU A 180 1.79 -13.28 -9.35
C LEU A 180 2.52 -11.93 -9.26
N GLY A 181 3.56 -11.72 -10.08
CA GLY A 181 4.35 -10.49 -10.07
C GLY A 181 5.27 -10.36 -8.86
N PHE A 182 5.79 -11.47 -8.32
CA PHE A 182 6.72 -11.40 -7.18
C PHE A 182 8.12 -10.92 -7.56
N TYR A 183 8.50 -11.07 -8.83
CA TYR A 183 9.80 -10.65 -9.38
C TYR A 183 9.82 -9.20 -9.90
N GLU A 184 8.74 -8.44 -9.70
CA GLU A 184 8.60 -7.07 -10.17
C GLU A 184 8.00 -6.17 -9.08
N ALA A 185 8.27 -4.87 -9.16
CA ALA A 185 7.67 -3.89 -8.28
C ALA A 185 6.21 -3.62 -8.69
N PRO A 186 5.22 -3.82 -7.80
CA PRO A 186 3.86 -3.33 -8.02
C PRO A 186 3.84 -1.83 -8.35
N ALA A 187 3.12 -1.45 -9.40
CA ALA A 187 2.99 -0.05 -9.81
C ALA A 187 2.00 0.71 -8.92
N ILE A 188 2.53 1.51 -7.98
CA ILE A 188 1.75 2.34 -7.04
C ILE A 188 2.49 3.66 -6.76
N ASN A 189 1.74 4.69 -6.31
CA ASN A 189 2.27 6.00 -5.91
C ASN A 189 3.05 5.96 -4.58
N MET A 190 4.11 5.15 -4.53
CA MET A 190 5.11 5.11 -3.46
C MET A 190 6.25 4.15 -3.86
N PRO A 191 7.43 4.24 -3.22
CA PRO A 191 8.49 3.25 -3.41
C PRO A 191 8.07 1.85 -2.96
N VAL A 192 8.43 0.84 -3.77
CA VAL A 192 8.20 -0.58 -3.48
C VAL A 192 9.51 -1.34 -3.71
N SER A 193 9.88 -2.20 -2.76
CA SER A 193 11.02 -3.10 -2.90
C SER A 193 10.53 -4.46 -3.40
N PHE A 194 11.37 -5.15 -4.16
CA PHE A 194 11.11 -6.50 -4.66
C PHE A 194 12.43 -7.28 -4.75
N ASP A 195 12.32 -8.60 -4.69
CA ASP A 195 13.47 -9.50 -4.79
C ASP A 195 13.68 -9.92 -6.25
N ALA A 196 14.53 -9.19 -6.96
CA ALA A 196 14.84 -9.44 -8.37
C ALA A 196 15.65 -10.73 -8.62
N GLN A 197 16.28 -11.31 -7.59
CA GLN A 197 17.14 -12.49 -7.69
C GLN A 197 16.54 -13.72 -7.01
N GLY A 198 15.36 -13.58 -6.39
CA GLY A 198 14.65 -14.66 -5.74
C GLY A 198 14.29 -15.77 -6.72
N ASN A 199 14.02 -16.95 -6.16
CA ASN A 199 13.48 -18.10 -6.90
C ASN A 199 12.51 -18.86 -6.01
N ALA A 200 11.81 -19.84 -6.58
CA ALA A 200 10.83 -20.69 -5.91
C ALA A 200 11.24 -21.20 -4.51
N GLY A 201 12.52 -21.49 -4.28
CA GLY A 201 13.04 -22.01 -3.01
C GLY A 201 13.51 -20.95 -2.02
N ASN A 202 13.83 -19.74 -2.47
CA ASN A 202 14.29 -18.64 -1.61
C ASN A 202 13.86 -17.32 -2.21
N LEU A 203 12.63 -16.91 -1.91
CA LEU A 203 12.03 -15.67 -2.38
C LEU A 203 11.57 -14.85 -1.18
N ASN A 204 11.98 -13.58 -1.17
CA ASN A 204 11.44 -12.60 -0.25
C ASN A 204 10.40 -11.73 -0.96
N VAL A 205 9.26 -11.53 -0.31
CA VAL A 205 8.14 -10.75 -0.85
C VAL A 205 7.72 -9.67 0.14
N SER A 206 7.17 -8.59 -0.38
CA SER A 206 6.54 -7.56 0.45
C SER A 206 5.14 -7.95 0.90
N PRO A 207 4.65 -7.44 2.04
CA PRO A 207 3.26 -7.60 2.45
C PRO A 207 2.26 -7.15 1.36
N LEU A 208 2.60 -6.12 0.57
CA LEU A 208 1.80 -5.69 -0.57
C LEU A 208 1.70 -6.77 -1.65
N GLN A 209 2.82 -7.39 -2.03
CA GLN A 209 2.82 -8.49 -3.01
C GLN A 209 2.00 -9.68 -2.51
N VAL A 210 2.13 -10.06 -1.23
CA VAL A 210 1.31 -11.13 -0.63
C VAL A 210 -0.18 -10.76 -0.65
N SER A 211 -0.52 -9.50 -0.36
CA SER A 211 -1.92 -9.03 -0.39
C SER A 211 -2.51 -9.07 -1.80
N LEU A 212 -1.72 -8.75 -2.83
CA LEU A 212 -2.11 -8.88 -4.23
C LEU A 212 -2.33 -10.35 -4.62
N ALA A 213 -1.46 -11.25 -4.16
CA ALA A 213 -1.64 -12.69 -4.37
C ALA A 213 -2.90 -13.22 -3.67
N ALA A 214 -3.19 -12.76 -2.45
CA ALA A 214 -4.43 -13.12 -1.75
C ALA A 214 -5.68 -12.57 -2.46
N ALA A 215 -5.59 -11.39 -3.08
CA ALA A 215 -6.68 -10.80 -3.84
C ALA A 215 -7.10 -11.67 -5.04
N VAL A 216 -6.17 -12.42 -5.65
CA VAL A 216 -6.47 -13.39 -6.72
C VAL A 216 -7.57 -14.37 -6.31
N LEU A 217 -7.49 -14.90 -5.08
CA LEU A 217 -8.49 -15.83 -4.55
C LEU A 217 -9.86 -15.18 -4.35
N SER A 218 -9.88 -13.88 -4.03
CA SER A 218 -11.11 -13.12 -3.79
C SER A 218 -11.64 -12.39 -5.03
N ASN A 219 -10.96 -12.53 -6.17
CA ASN A 219 -11.25 -11.81 -7.41
C ASN A 219 -11.15 -12.73 -8.63
N HIS A 220 -11.69 -13.96 -8.50
CA HIS A 220 -11.86 -14.91 -9.59
C HIS A 220 -10.59 -15.16 -10.42
N GLY A 221 -9.44 -15.28 -9.75
CA GLY A 221 -8.18 -15.57 -10.42
C GLY A 221 -7.44 -14.35 -10.97
N VAL A 222 -7.95 -13.13 -10.75
CA VAL A 222 -7.36 -11.88 -11.25
C VAL A 222 -6.70 -11.09 -10.12
N ALA A 223 -5.40 -10.81 -10.24
CA ALA A 223 -4.72 -9.86 -9.39
C ALA A 223 -5.06 -8.42 -9.82
N PRO A 224 -5.65 -7.58 -8.96
CA PRO A 224 -5.95 -6.19 -9.32
C PRO A 224 -4.68 -5.35 -9.38
N ALA A 225 -4.72 -4.21 -10.09
CA ALA A 225 -3.66 -3.21 -10.00
C ALA A 225 -3.79 -2.42 -8.69
N PRO A 226 -2.78 -2.40 -7.81
CA PRO A 226 -2.88 -1.70 -6.53
C PRO A 226 -2.98 -0.19 -6.73
N ARG A 227 -3.84 0.47 -5.94
CA ARG A 227 -3.94 1.93 -5.92
C ARG A 227 -4.20 2.46 -4.52
N ILE A 228 -3.55 3.58 -4.19
CA ILE A 228 -3.78 4.32 -2.94
C ILE A 228 -4.33 5.73 -3.18
N ALA A 229 -3.87 6.41 -4.23
CA ALA A 229 -4.38 7.72 -4.62
C ALA A 229 -5.52 7.54 -5.61
N THR A 230 -6.70 8.09 -5.30
CA THR A 230 -7.93 7.85 -6.06
C THR A 230 -8.38 9.04 -6.86
N ALA A 231 -8.17 10.26 -6.37
CA ALA A 231 -8.56 11.47 -7.07
C ALA A 231 -7.73 12.69 -6.68
N VAL A 232 -7.68 13.67 -7.57
CA VAL A 232 -7.10 14.99 -7.34
C VAL A 232 -8.18 16.06 -7.56
N ASN A 233 -8.24 17.07 -6.69
CA ASN A 233 -9.17 18.17 -6.79
C ASN A 233 -8.55 19.30 -7.62
N THR A 234 -8.99 19.44 -8.86
CA THR A 234 -8.56 20.51 -9.77
C THR A 234 -9.51 21.70 -9.66
N ARG A 235 -9.02 22.91 -9.95
CA ARG A 235 -9.85 24.12 -9.90
C ARG A 235 -10.95 24.18 -10.95
N GLU A 236 -10.71 23.59 -12.12
CA GLU A 236 -11.61 23.68 -13.27
C GLU A 236 -12.65 22.56 -13.29
N GLN A 237 -12.26 21.34 -12.92
CA GLN A 237 -13.09 20.14 -13.07
C GLN A 237 -13.54 19.56 -11.73
N GLY A 238 -13.07 20.10 -10.60
CA GLY A 238 -13.27 19.51 -9.29
C GLY A 238 -12.50 18.19 -9.15
N TRP A 239 -13.13 17.19 -8.53
CA TRP A 239 -12.52 15.88 -8.29
C TRP A 239 -12.36 15.08 -9.59
N VAL A 240 -11.11 14.94 -10.04
CA VAL A 240 -10.71 14.12 -11.19
C VAL A 240 -10.12 12.81 -10.67
N VAL A 241 -10.63 11.68 -11.15
CA VAL A 241 -10.15 10.34 -10.77
C VAL A 241 -8.77 10.10 -11.36
N LEU A 242 -7.85 9.62 -10.52
CA LEU A 242 -6.52 9.19 -10.96
C LEU A 242 -6.60 7.74 -11.46
N PRO A 243 -6.06 7.42 -12.65
CA PRO A 243 -6.02 6.06 -13.13
C PRO A 243 -5.08 5.22 -12.27
N ALA A 244 -5.32 3.90 -12.21
CA ALA A 244 -4.33 2.98 -11.67
C ALA A 244 -3.05 3.02 -12.52
N LEU A 245 -1.88 2.89 -11.88
CA LEU A 245 -0.60 2.94 -12.58
C LEU A 245 -0.25 1.62 -13.29
N GLY A 246 -0.90 0.52 -12.89
CA GLY A 246 -0.77 -0.79 -13.49
C GLY A 246 -2.07 -1.28 -14.13
N GLN A 247 -2.01 -2.50 -14.66
CA GLN A 247 -3.18 -3.21 -15.20
C GLN A 247 -3.45 -4.48 -14.36
N PRO A 248 -4.72 -4.89 -14.22
CA PRO A 248 -5.05 -6.19 -13.65
C PRO A 248 -4.36 -7.33 -14.42
N ARG A 249 -4.01 -8.41 -13.73
CA ARG A 249 -3.36 -9.58 -14.32
C ARG A 249 -4.15 -10.83 -14.04
N GLU A 250 -4.43 -11.59 -15.09
CA GLU A 250 -5.00 -12.93 -14.95
C GLU A 250 -3.89 -13.85 -14.43
N VAL A 251 -4.11 -14.40 -13.24
CA VAL A 251 -3.16 -15.31 -12.59
C VAL A 251 -3.64 -16.73 -12.78
N THR A 252 -4.87 -17.06 -12.41
CA THR A 252 -5.38 -18.44 -12.46
C THR A 252 -6.80 -18.49 -13.02
N GLN A 253 -7.31 -19.71 -13.25
CA GLN A 253 -8.68 -19.93 -13.67
C GLN A 253 -9.66 -19.55 -12.54
N PRO A 254 -10.80 -18.91 -12.86
CA PRO A 254 -11.80 -18.52 -11.86
C PRO A 254 -12.25 -19.66 -10.95
N GLU A 255 -12.52 -20.84 -11.52
CA GLU A 255 -12.99 -22.01 -10.76
C GLU A 255 -11.98 -22.46 -9.70
N ALA A 256 -10.69 -22.50 -10.05
CA ALA A 256 -9.63 -22.87 -9.13
C ALA A 256 -9.46 -21.85 -7.99
N ALA A 257 -9.56 -20.56 -8.30
CA ALA A 257 -9.52 -19.49 -7.31
C ALA A 257 -10.70 -19.57 -6.33
N ASP A 258 -11.91 -19.78 -6.86
CA ASP A 258 -13.14 -19.85 -6.07
C ASP A 258 -13.16 -21.08 -5.15
N GLU A 259 -12.74 -22.25 -5.65
CA GLU A 259 -12.60 -23.46 -4.84
C GLU A 259 -11.61 -23.25 -3.69
N ALA A 260 -10.47 -22.63 -3.97
CA ALA A 260 -9.46 -22.36 -2.95
C ALA A 260 -9.93 -21.34 -1.91
N ALA A 261 -10.63 -20.27 -2.32
CA ALA A 261 -11.24 -19.31 -1.42
C ALA A 261 -12.25 -19.98 -0.45
N VAL A 262 -13.05 -20.93 -0.95
CA VAL A 262 -13.99 -21.71 -0.12
C VAL A 262 -13.26 -22.66 0.83
N SER A 263 -12.19 -23.30 0.35
CA SER A 263 -11.38 -24.22 1.16
C SER A 263 -10.74 -23.53 2.36
N PHE A 264 -10.38 -22.25 2.21
CA PHE A 264 -9.69 -21.44 3.21
C PHE A 264 -10.63 -20.66 4.14
N ASN A 265 -11.90 -21.07 4.28
CA ASN A 265 -12.83 -20.40 5.18
C ASN A 265 -12.62 -20.89 6.64
N PRO A 266 -12.01 -20.10 7.54
CA PRO A 266 -11.71 -20.53 8.90
C PRO A 266 -12.97 -20.87 9.72
N ARG A 267 -14.17 -20.38 9.33
CA ARG A 267 -15.42 -20.80 9.95
C ARG A 267 -15.76 -22.27 9.69
N ARG A 268 -15.33 -22.82 8.56
CA ARG A 268 -15.55 -24.23 8.21
C ARG A 268 -14.66 -25.14 9.04
N ASP A 269 -13.40 -24.76 9.25
CA ASP A 269 -12.46 -25.51 10.08
C ASP A 269 -12.84 -25.46 11.56
N ALA A 270 -13.24 -24.31 12.09
CA ALA A 270 -13.77 -24.20 13.45
C ALA A 270 -15.03 -25.07 13.67
N LEU A 271 -15.92 -25.15 12.68
CA LEU A 271 -17.10 -26.02 12.73
C LEU A 271 -16.75 -27.51 12.60
N LEU A 272 -15.73 -27.86 11.81
CA LEU A 272 -15.22 -29.23 11.68
C LEU A 272 -14.50 -29.70 12.95
N GLU A 273 -13.74 -28.82 13.61
CA GLU A 273 -13.11 -29.09 14.90
C GLU A 273 -14.15 -29.26 16.02
N LEU A 274 -15.17 -28.41 16.08
CA LEU A 274 -16.31 -28.58 17.00
C LEU A 274 -17.03 -29.92 16.78
N ARG A 275 -17.20 -30.34 15.52
CA ARG A 275 -17.85 -31.62 15.17
C ARG A 275 -16.97 -32.84 15.45
N ARG A 276 -15.64 -32.70 15.41
CA ARG A 276 -14.67 -33.72 15.82
C ARG A 276 -14.59 -33.84 17.35
N SER A 277 -14.63 -32.72 18.07
CA SER A 277 -14.63 -32.66 19.55
C SER A 277 -15.94 -33.20 20.16
N GLY A 278 -17.09 -32.95 19.52
CA GLY A 278 -18.39 -33.46 19.97
C GLY A 278 -18.64 -34.96 19.78
N LYS A 279 -17.72 -35.71 19.17
CA LYS A 279 -17.82 -37.16 18.96
C LYS A 279 -16.97 -38.01 19.92
N GLN A 280 -16.27 -37.39 20.87
CA GLN A 280 -15.46 -38.08 21.90
C GLN A 280 -16.06 -38.00 23.33
N ARG A 281 -17.38 -37.88 23.46
CA ARG A 281 -18.07 -38.02 24.76
C ARG A 281 -19.20 -39.03 24.69
#